data_AF-A0A7W1DPS2-F1
#
_entry.id   AF-A0A7W1DPS2-F1
#
_cell.length_a   1.000
_cell.length_b   1.000
_cell.length_c   1.000
_cell.angle_alpha   90.00
_cell.angle_beta   90.00
_cell.angle_gamma   90.00
#
_symmetry.space_group_name_H-M   'P 1'
#
loop_
_entity.id
_entity.type
_entity.pdbx_description
1 polymer ?
#
loop_
_entity_poly.entity_id
_entity_poly.type
_entity_poly.pdbx_seq_one_letter_code
_entity_poly.pdbx_strand_id
1 'polypeptide(L)'
;MPITMEHDHSYPALEMLDKKHGRVHTVADWQRASSKVFVSPADLTDDDIALIRAFDGEKRAADASQRRQKALPPTPTPAPLEKQQTARDLSDPDLELKALLSRHGQEPVSLAMLDGTIDALQEGLRDAFQKHQDARRKLEARVAGLEAEIAALKQRPDFHDAGPYREGATYSKGAFVTRRGYWLCLTDKTLTAPGTSSAWRLVVKESKPK
;
A
#
# COMPACT_ATOMS: atom_id res chain seq x y z
N MET A 1 35.91 -6.91 -35.08
CA MET A 1 35.07 -8.11 -34.84
C MET A 1 34.10 -7.78 -33.72
N PRO A 2 32.78 -7.80 -33.92
CA PRO A 2 31.82 -7.46 -32.87
C PRO A 2 31.58 -8.69 -31.97
N ILE A 3 31.55 -8.47 -30.65
CA ILE A 3 31.19 -9.47 -29.65
C ILE A 3 29.69 -9.35 -29.41
N THR A 4 28.92 -10.33 -29.86
CA THR A 4 27.52 -10.51 -29.50
C THR A 4 27.45 -11.14 -28.10
N MET A 5 26.95 -10.39 -27.12
CA MET A 5 26.56 -10.94 -25.81
C MET A 5 25.09 -11.33 -25.87
N GLU A 6 24.81 -12.63 -25.90
CA GLU A 6 23.49 -13.19 -25.62
C GLU A 6 23.16 -12.96 -24.14
N HIS A 7 22.08 -12.23 -23.86
CA HIS A 7 21.52 -12.12 -22.51
C HIS A 7 20.42 -13.17 -22.35
N ASP A 8 20.78 -14.26 -21.70
CA ASP A 8 19.86 -15.30 -21.28
C ASP A 8 19.16 -14.85 -19.98
N HIS A 9 17.96 -14.29 -20.10
CA HIS A 9 17.15 -13.85 -18.96
C HIS A 9 16.27 -14.99 -18.43
N SER A 10 16.89 -16.03 -17.90
CA SER A 10 16.23 -16.96 -16.99
C SER A 10 16.24 -16.36 -15.58
N TYR A 11 15.15 -15.71 -15.16
CA TYR A 11 14.97 -15.29 -13.77
C TYR A 11 14.76 -16.54 -12.90
N PRO A 12 15.68 -16.89 -11.97
CA PRO A 12 15.41 -17.96 -11.03
C PRO A 12 14.25 -17.52 -10.13
N ALA A 13 13.28 -18.42 -9.92
CA ALA A 13 12.23 -18.23 -8.93
C ALA A 13 12.89 -17.92 -7.58
N LEU A 14 12.72 -16.68 -7.11
CA LEU A 14 13.28 -16.17 -5.87
C LEU A 14 12.55 -16.82 -4.69
N GLU A 15 12.97 -18.02 -4.32
CA GLU A 15 12.62 -18.64 -3.04
C GLU A 15 13.37 -17.92 -1.92
N MET A 16 12.72 -16.95 -1.29
CA MET A 16 13.24 -16.31 -0.09
C MET A 16 12.97 -17.19 1.13
N LEU A 17 13.99 -17.95 1.54
CA LEU A 17 13.97 -18.76 2.76
C LEU A 17 14.00 -17.85 4.00
N ASP A 18 12.92 -17.85 4.80
CA ASP A 18 12.97 -17.30 6.16
C ASP A 18 13.78 -18.26 7.04
N LYS A 19 15.04 -17.90 7.28
CA LYS A 19 16.01 -18.68 8.06
C LYS A 19 15.57 -18.90 9.52
N LYS A 20 14.60 -18.15 10.03
CA LYS A 20 14.19 -18.25 11.44
C LYS A 20 13.19 -19.36 11.72
N HIS A 21 12.42 -19.80 10.72
CA HIS A 21 11.34 -20.80 10.91
C HIS A 21 11.39 -21.98 9.93
N GLY A 22 12.35 -22.02 9.00
CA GLY A 22 12.50 -23.13 8.06
C GLY A 22 11.29 -23.33 7.13
N ARG A 23 10.44 -22.31 6.97
CA ARG A 23 9.26 -22.35 6.12
C ARG A 23 9.52 -21.58 4.82
N VAL A 24 9.31 -22.26 3.70
CA VAL A 24 9.29 -21.64 2.37
C VAL A 24 7.91 -21.00 2.20
N HIS A 25 7.86 -19.67 2.13
CA HIS A 25 6.64 -18.95 1.81
C HIS A 25 6.56 -18.72 0.32
N THR A 26 5.42 -19.08 -0.29
CA THR A 26 5.18 -18.77 -1.69
C THR A 26 4.84 -17.28 -1.84
N VAL A 27 5.02 -16.71 -3.04
CA VAL A 27 4.62 -15.32 -3.34
C VAL A 27 3.13 -15.08 -3.02
N ALA A 28 2.29 -16.12 -3.19
CA ALA A 28 0.87 -16.07 -2.84
C ALA A 28 0.63 -15.94 -1.32
N ASP A 29 1.46 -16.58 -0.49
CA ASP A 29 1.39 -16.45 0.97
C ASP A 29 1.77 -15.04 1.42
N TRP A 30 2.75 -14.41 0.74
CA TRP A 30 3.14 -13.03 0.99
C TRP A 30 2.08 -12.02 0.57
N GLN A 31 1.43 -12.18 -0.59
CA GLN A 31 0.29 -11.34 -0.99
C GLN A 31 -0.91 -11.47 -0.04
N ARG A 32 -1.14 -12.68 0.50
CA ARG A 32 -2.22 -12.94 1.47
C ARG A 32 -1.87 -12.41 2.87
N ALA A 33 -0.58 -12.34 3.22
CA ALA A 33 -0.09 -11.72 4.45
C ALA A 33 -0.04 -10.18 4.36
N SER A 34 0.36 -9.62 3.20
CA SER A 34 0.41 -8.17 2.98
C SER A 34 -0.97 -7.54 2.82
N SER A 35 -2.02 -8.34 2.56
CA SER A 35 -3.41 -7.88 2.59
C SER A 35 -3.98 -7.79 4.01
N LYS A 36 -3.21 -8.16 5.04
CA LYS A 36 -3.50 -7.93 6.46
C LYS A 36 -2.48 -6.96 7.08
N VAL A 37 -2.26 -5.81 6.46
CA VAL A 37 -1.67 -4.68 7.20
C VAL A 37 -2.75 -4.19 8.17
N PHE A 38 -2.59 -4.53 9.45
CA PHE A 38 -3.46 -4.07 10.53
C PHE A 38 -3.12 -2.60 10.80
N VAL A 39 -3.73 -1.69 10.05
CA VAL A 39 -3.66 -0.25 10.35
C VAL A 39 -4.58 0.01 11.53
N SER A 40 -4.04 0.57 12.61
CA SER A 40 -4.83 0.94 13.78
C SER A 40 -5.92 1.96 13.37
N PRO A 41 -7.19 1.76 13.74
CA PRO A 41 -8.27 2.69 13.41
C PRO A 41 -8.03 4.14 13.87
N ALA A 42 -7.17 4.33 14.87
CA ALA A 42 -6.85 5.64 15.43
C ALA A 42 -5.94 6.49 14.53
N ASP A 43 -5.24 5.88 13.57
CA ASP A 43 -4.25 6.56 12.71
C ASP A 43 -4.78 6.84 11.29
N LEU A 44 -6.04 6.52 11.02
CA LEU A 44 -6.68 6.72 9.72
C LEU A 44 -7.31 8.11 9.66
N THR A 45 -6.99 8.86 8.61
CA THR A 45 -7.66 10.14 8.33
C THR A 45 -9.06 9.88 7.74
N ASP A 46 -9.95 10.89 7.79
CA ASP A 46 -11.28 10.79 7.19
C ASP A 46 -11.22 10.47 5.68
N ASP A 47 -10.18 10.94 4.99
CA ASP A 47 -9.91 10.63 3.58
C ASP A 47 -9.53 9.16 3.38
N ASP A 48 -8.70 8.59 4.26
CA ASP A 48 -8.35 7.16 4.21
C ASP A 48 -9.59 6.28 4.46
N ILE A 49 -10.47 6.69 5.39
CA ILE A 49 -11.73 6.01 5.67
C ILE A 49 -12.67 6.09 4.46
N ALA A 50 -12.74 7.23 3.77
CA ALA A 50 -13.53 7.39 2.55
C ALA A 50 -13.01 6.48 1.42
N LEU A 51 -11.69 6.35 1.28
CA LEU A 51 -11.06 5.48 0.27
C LEU A 51 -11.33 4.00 0.54
N ILE A 52 -11.24 3.56 1.81
CA ILE A 52 -11.57 2.19 2.22
C ILE A 52 -13.04 1.87 1.91
N ARG A 53 -13.97 2.80 2.19
CA ARG A 53 -15.39 2.63 1.90
C ARG A 53 -15.68 2.56 0.39
N ALA A 54 -14.97 3.35 -0.42
CA ALA A 54 -15.11 3.29 -1.87
C ALA A 54 -14.65 1.92 -2.41
N PHE A 55 -13.54 1.40 -1.90
CA PHE A 55 -13.00 0.10 -2.30
C PHE A 55 -13.91 -1.07 -1.88
N ASP A 56 -14.47 -1.02 -0.67
CA ASP A 56 -15.47 -2.00 -0.22
C ASP A 56 -16.77 -1.92 -1.03
N GLY A 57 -17.15 -0.72 -1.48
CA GLY A 57 -18.29 -0.50 -2.37
C GLY A 57 -18.10 -1.18 -3.73
N GLU A 58 -16.93 -1.04 -4.32
CA GLU A 58 -16.59 -1.64 -5.62
C GLU A 58 -16.54 -3.17 -5.53
N LYS A 59 -15.96 -3.72 -4.44
CA LYS A 59 -15.96 -5.15 -4.19
C LYS A 59 -17.37 -5.72 -4.02
N ARG A 60 -18.26 -5.01 -3.31
CA ARG A 60 -19.68 -5.39 -3.20
C ARG A 60 -20.40 -5.32 -4.53
N ALA A 61 -20.08 -4.35 -5.40
CA ALA A 61 -20.65 -4.26 -6.75
C ALA A 61 -20.19 -5.42 -7.64
N ALA A 62 -18.93 -5.85 -7.53
CA ALA A 62 -18.40 -7.03 -8.22
C ALA A 62 -19.09 -8.32 -7.73
N ASP A 63 -19.20 -8.51 -6.42
CA ASP A 63 -19.90 -9.68 -5.83
C ASP A 63 -21.40 -9.70 -6.21
N ALA A 64 -22.05 -8.53 -6.24
CA ALA A 64 -23.44 -8.41 -6.67
C ALA A 64 -23.62 -8.77 -8.15
N SER A 65 -22.67 -8.38 -9.00
CA SER A 65 -22.65 -8.74 -10.43
C SER A 65 -22.44 -10.24 -10.63
N GLN A 66 -21.54 -10.84 -9.84
CA GLN A 66 -21.29 -12.29 -9.88
C GLN A 66 -22.51 -13.09 -9.38
N ARG A 67 -23.20 -12.60 -8.35
CA ARG A 67 -24.47 -13.18 -7.89
C ARG A 67 -25.59 -13.04 -8.91
N ARG A 68 -25.68 -11.90 -9.61
CA ARG A 68 -26.63 -11.72 -10.72
C ARG A 68 -26.37 -12.70 -11.85
N GLN A 69 -25.11 -12.89 -12.25
CA GLN A 69 -24.74 -13.90 -13.26
C GLN A 69 -25.11 -15.31 -12.83
N LYS A 70 -24.93 -15.64 -11.54
CA LYS A 70 -25.30 -16.94 -10.98
C LYS A 70 -26.82 -17.13 -10.82
N ALA A 71 -27.58 -16.03 -10.77
CA ALA A 71 -29.03 -16.01 -10.62
C ALA A 71 -29.78 -15.81 -11.95
N LEU A 72 -29.08 -15.75 -13.09
CA LEU A 72 -29.76 -15.89 -14.38
C LEU A 72 -30.46 -17.26 -14.39
N PRO A 73 -31.73 -17.33 -14.79
CA PRO A 73 -32.41 -18.60 -14.97
C PRO A 73 -31.56 -19.47 -15.91
N PRO A 74 -31.42 -20.77 -15.64
CA PRO A 74 -30.69 -21.66 -16.53
C PRO A 74 -31.28 -21.47 -17.91
N THR A 75 -30.43 -21.13 -18.87
CA THR A 75 -30.82 -20.95 -20.27
C THR A 75 -31.64 -22.19 -20.66
N PRO A 76 -32.84 -22.02 -21.23
CA PRO A 76 -33.71 -23.16 -21.53
C PRO A 76 -32.89 -24.19 -22.29
N THR A 77 -32.77 -25.37 -21.70
CA THR A 77 -32.02 -26.48 -22.26
C THR A 77 -32.50 -26.66 -23.71
N PRO A 78 -31.65 -26.44 -24.72
CA PRO A 78 -32.07 -26.63 -26.09
C PRO A 78 -32.57 -28.06 -26.22
N ALA A 79 -33.73 -28.20 -26.87
CA ALA A 79 -34.39 -29.49 -27.09
C ALA A 79 -33.35 -30.54 -27.54
N PRO A 80 -33.49 -31.80 -27.11
CA PRO A 80 -32.50 -32.83 -27.35
C PRO A 80 -32.35 -33.02 -28.87
N LEU A 81 -31.29 -32.43 -29.42
CA LEU A 81 -30.77 -32.77 -30.73
C LEU A 81 -30.26 -34.19 -30.61
N GLU A 82 -31.06 -35.12 -31.15
CA GLU A 82 -30.65 -36.47 -31.45
C GLU A 82 -29.24 -36.47 -32.05
N LYS A 83 -28.30 -37.05 -31.28
CA LYS A 83 -27.08 -37.72 -31.74
C LYS A 83 -26.37 -37.06 -32.93
N GLN A 84 -25.69 -35.94 -32.67
CA GLN A 84 -24.45 -35.61 -33.38
C GLN A 84 -23.32 -35.40 -32.37
N GLN A 85 -23.02 -36.45 -31.60
CA GLN A 85 -21.69 -36.63 -31.03
C GLN A 85 -20.84 -37.33 -32.09
N THR A 86 -20.37 -36.57 -33.07
CA THR A 86 -19.07 -36.90 -33.66
C THR A 86 -18.02 -36.45 -32.66
N ALA A 87 -17.11 -37.36 -32.33
CA ALA A 87 -16.00 -37.13 -31.43
C ALA A 87 -15.33 -35.78 -31.76
N ARG A 88 -15.39 -34.82 -30.83
CA ARG A 88 -14.50 -33.66 -30.85
C ARG A 88 -13.13 -34.16 -30.44
N ASP A 89 -12.45 -34.70 -31.44
CA ASP A 89 -11.00 -34.83 -31.43
C ASP A 89 -10.40 -33.46 -31.12
N LEU A 90 -9.49 -33.41 -30.15
CA LEU A 90 -8.65 -32.25 -29.82
C LEU A 90 -7.63 -32.01 -30.93
N SER A 91 -8.07 -31.90 -32.17
CA SER A 91 -7.18 -31.72 -33.31
C SER A 91 -7.16 -30.25 -33.70
N ASP A 92 -6.09 -29.62 -33.25
CA ASP A 92 -5.53 -28.36 -33.73
C ASP A 92 -6.25 -27.07 -33.28
N PRO A 93 -5.71 -26.32 -32.28
CA PRO A 93 -6.22 -24.99 -31.91
C PRO A 93 -6.19 -24.01 -33.09
N ASP A 94 -5.33 -24.26 -34.08
CA ASP A 94 -5.27 -23.51 -35.32
C ASP A 94 -6.50 -23.73 -36.20
N LEU A 95 -7.17 -24.88 -36.12
CA LEU A 95 -8.40 -25.15 -36.87
C LEU A 95 -9.59 -24.41 -36.26
N GLU A 96 -9.66 -24.32 -34.92
CA GLU A 96 -10.68 -23.52 -34.24
C GLU A 96 -10.46 -22.03 -34.48
N LEU A 97 -9.22 -21.54 -34.42
CA LEU A 97 -8.90 -20.15 -34.75
C LEU A 97 -9.25 -19.84 -36.22
N LYS A 98 -8.93 -20.74 -37.17
CA LYS A 98 -9.33 -20.59 -38.58
C LYS A 98 -10.84 -20.65 -38.77
N ALA A 99 -11.56 -21.50 -38.06
CA ALA A 99 -13.02 -21.58 -38.13
C ALA A 99 -13.67 -20.32 -37.57
N LEU A 100 -13.12 -19.75 -36.48
CA LEU A 100 -13.58 -18.52 -35.88
C LEU A 100 -13.27 -17.31 -36.77
N LEU A 101 -12.05 -17.23 -37.33
CA LEU A 101 -11.66 -16.25 -38.35
C LEU A 101 -12.45 -16.42 -39.64
N SER A 102 -12.89 -17.60 -40.03
CA SER A 102 -13.75 -17.79 -41.21
C SER A 102 -15.20 -17.39 -40.93
N ARG A 103 -15.68 -17.61 -39.70
CA ARG A 103 -17.04 -17.26 -39.26
C ARG A 103 -17.22 -15.77 -39.01
N HIS A 104 -16.16 -15.07 -38.60
CA HIS A 104 -16.19 -13.65 -38.27
C HIS A 104 -15.36 -12.77 -39.22
N GLY A 105 -14.45 -13.34 -40.01
CA GLY A 105 -13.53 -12.60 -40.89
C GLY A 105 -14.14 -12.16 -42.22
N GLN A 106 -15.46 -12.24 -42.37
CA GLN A 106 -16.18 -11.76 -43.56
C GLN A 106 -17.10 -10.58 -43.28
N GLU A 107 -17.30 -10.17 -42.02
CA GLU A 107 -17.94 -8.88 -41.76
C GLU A 107 -16.87 -7.78 -41.95
N PRO A 108 -17.02 -6.89 -42.96
CA PRO A 108 -16.10 -5.78 -43.10
C PRO A 108 -16.27 -4.90 -41.86
N VAL A 109 -15.32 -5.01 -40.92
CA VAL A 109 -15.19 -4.04 -39.84
C VAL A 109 -14.98 -2.70 -40.52
N SER A 110 -15.94 -1.80 -40.37
CA SER A 110 -15.85 -0.50 -41.02
C SER A 110 -14.63 0.23 -40.45
N LEU A 111 -13.84 0.86 -41.31
CA LEU A 111 -12.70 1.68 -40.88
C LEU A 111 -13.14 2.72 -39.83
N ALA A 112 -14.38 3.22 -39.94
CA ALA A 112 -14.99 4.11 -38.96
C ALA A 112 -15.14 3.49 -37.55
N MET A 113 -15.40 2.19 -37.43
CA MET A 113 -15.41 1.50 -36.14
C MET A 113 -14.01 1.39 -35.55
N LEU A 114 -13.00 1.09 -36.38
CA LEU A 114 -11.61 1.03 -35.94
C LEU A 114 -11.12 2.40 -35.47
N ASP A 115 -11.39 3.46 -36.23
CA ASP A 115 -11.04 4.84 -35.86
C ASP A 115 -11.68 5.22 -34.52
N GLY A 116 -12.97 4.94 -34.32
CA GLY A 116 -13.65 5.19 -33.05
C GLY A 116 -13.06 4.42 -31.86
N THR A 117 -12.61 3.17 -32.07
CA THR A 117 -11.93 2.41 -31.02
C THR A 117 -10.54 2.95 -30.71
N ILE A 118 -9.81 3.42 -31.73
CA ILE A 118 -8.49 4.03 -31.56
C ILE A 118 -8.62 5.33 -30.78
N ASP A 119 -9.58 6.19 -31.11
CA ASP A 119 -9.83 7.44 -30.40
C ASP A 119 -10.20 7.19 -28.94
N ALA A 120 -11.09 6.24 -28.66
CA ALA A 120 -11.47 5.87 -27.30
C ALA A 120 -10.29 5.32 -26.49
N LEU A 121 -9.41 4.52 -27.12
CA LEU A 121 -8.19 4.02 -26.48
C LEU A 121 -7.19 5.14 -26.21
N GLN A 122 -7.02 6.07 -27.14
CA GLN A 122 -6.14 7.23 -26.96
C GLN A 122 -6.61 8.14 -25.83
N GLU A 123 -7.91 8.38 -25.74
CA GLU A 123 -8.52 9.15 -24.66
C GLU A 123 -8.36 8.42 -23.31
N GLY A 124 -8.66 7.13 -23.26
CA GLY A 124 -8.48 6.31 -22.06
C GLY A 124 -7.03 6.27 -21.57
N LEU A 125 -6.05 6.19 -22.47
CA LEU A 125 -4.63 6.25 -22.14
C LEU A 125 -4.22 7.62 -21.60
N ARG A 126 -4.73 8.70 -22.18
CA ARG A 126 -4.46 10.07 -21.72
C ARG A 126 -5.00 10.29 -20.31
N ASP A 127 -6.22 9.85 -20.05
CA ASP A 127 -6.85 9.95 -18.73
C ASP A 127 -6.13 9.12 -17.68
N ALA A 128 -5.73 7.89 -18.02
CA ALA A 128 -4.96 7.02 -17.14
C ALA A 128 -3.61 7.65 -16.78
N PHE A 129 -2.92 8.22 -17.78
CA PHE A 129 -1.63 8.89 -17.57
C PHE A 129 -1.78 10.13 -16.70
N GLN A 130 -2.81 10.96 -16.93
CA GLN A 130 -3.09 12.14 -16.13
C GLN A 130 -3.39 11.77 -14.67
N LYS A 131 -4.27 10.78 -14.45
CA LYS A 131 -4.58 10.27 -13.10
C LYS A 131 -3.33 9.77 -12.38
N HIS A 132 -2.44 9.07 -13.10
CA HIS A 132 -1.17 8.60 -12.54
C HIS A 132 -0.23 9.75 -12.17
N GLN A 133 -0.13 10.79 -13.02
CA GLN A 133 0.65 11.99 -12.70
C GLN A 133 0.12 12.71 -11.46
N ASP A 134 -1.20 12.87 -11.36
CA ASP A 134 -1.82 13.54 -10.22
C ASP A 134 -1.65 12.74 -8.93
N ALA A 135 -1.79 11.41 -9.00
CA ALA A 135 -1.51 10.52 -7.87
C ALA A 135 -0.04 10.64 -7.42
N ARG A 136 0.90 10.67 -8.37
CA ARG A 136 2.32 10.83 -8.09
C ARG A 136 2.62 12.18 -7.43
N ARG A 137 2.07 13.28 -7.93
CA ARG A 137 2.23 14.62 -7.32
C ARG A 137 1.69 14.67 -5.90
N LYS A 138 0.53 14.06 -5.64
CA LYS A 138 -0.04 13.96 -4.27
C LYS A 138 0.88 13.17 -3.34
N LEU A 139 1.43 12.06 -3.83
CA LEU A 139 2.36 11.25 -3.05
C LEU A 139 3.65 12.02 -2.73
N GLU A 140 4.24 12.68 -3.73
CA GLU A 140 5.45 13.51 -3.56
C GLU A 140 5.21 14.64 -2.55
N ALA A 141 4.06 15.32 -2.61
CA ALA A 141 3.69 16.34 -1.63
C ALA A 141 3.54 15.78 -0.21
N ARG A 142 2.92 14.60 -0.06
CA ARG A 142 2.78 13.93 1.24
C ARG A 142 4.14 13.50 1.81
N VAL A 143 5.02 12.95 0.97
CA VAL A 143 6.38 12.58 1.36
C VAL A 143 7.16 13.80 1.83
N ALA A 144 7.13 14.89 1.07
CA ALA A 144 7.81 16.14 1.46
C ALA A 144 7.28 16.69 2.79
N GLY A 145 5.97 16.63 3.04
CA GLY A 145 5.37 17.02 4.32
C GLY A 145 5.88 16.17 5.49
N LEU A 146 5.86 14.84 5.33
CA LEU A 146 6.36 13.90 6.35
C LEU A 146 7.86 14.07 6.60
N GLU A 147 8.66 14.31 5.57
CA GLU A 147 10.09 14.58 5.71
C GLU A 147 10.36 15.85 6.52
N ALA A 148 9.57 16.91 6.29
CA ALA A 148 9.66 18.15 7.06
C ALA A 148 9.28 17.93 8.55
N GLU A 149 8.24 17.15 8.82
CA GLU A 149 7.84 16.80 10.18
C GLU A 149 8.91 15.96 10.90
N ILE A 150 9.47 14.95 10.22
CA ILE A 150 10.55 14.14 10.77
C ILE A 150 11.78 14.99 11.05
N ALA A 151 12.13 15.93 10.15
CA ALA A 151 13.23 16.86 10.37
C ALA A 151 12.98 17.73 11.63
N ALA A 152 11.75 18.24 11.80
CA ALA A 152 11.38 19.00 12.99
C ALA A 152 11.41 18.14 14.27
N LEU A 153 10.99 16.88 14.20
CA LEU A 153 11.06 15.93 15.33
C LEU A 153 12.50 15.58 15.70
N LYS A 154 13.38 15.37 14.73
CA LYS A 154 14.81 15.10 14.96
C LYS A 154 15.56 16.27 15.58
N GLN A 155 15.06 17.50 15.41
CA GLN A 155 15.59 18.67 16.08
C GLN A 155 15.11 18.81 17.53
N ARG A 156 14.09 18.04 17.96
CA ARG A 156 13.64 18.08 19.35
C ARG A 156 14.73 17.48 20.25
N PRO A 157 15.01 18.10 21.41
CA PRO A 157 15.94 17.52 22.38
C PRO A 157 15.44 16.16 22.85
N ASP A 158 16.35 15.19 22.99
CA ASP A 158 16.03 13.91 23.61
C ASP A 158 15.72 14.11 25.09
N PHE A 159 14.48 13.82 25.48
CA PHE A 159 14.06 13.89 26.87
C PHE A 159 14.17 12.52 27.53
N HIS A 160 14.74 12.47 28.73
CA HIS A 160 14.86 11.24 29.51
C HIS A 160 14.61 11.49 30.99
N ASP A 161 13.99 10.55 31.68
CA ASP A 161 13.79 10.63 33.13
C ASP A 161 15.08 10.21 33.85
N ALA A 162 15.66 11.12 34.62
CA ALA A 162 16.84 10.89 35.46
C ALA A 162 16.47 10.64 36.93
N GLY A 163 15.17 10.61 37.27
CA GLY A 163 14.65 10.29 38.59
C GLY A 163 14.79 11.43 39.61
N PRO A 164 14.84 11.12 40.91
CA PRO A 164 14.99 12.12 41.96
C PRO A 164 16.35 12.84 41.88
N TYR A 165 16.36 14.13 42.23
CA TYR A 165 17.61 14.90 42.32
C TYR A 165 18.58 14.28 43.33
N ARG A 166 19.85 14.14 42.94
CA ARG A 166 20.97 13.71 43.76
C ARG A 166 22.04 14.79 43.75
N GLU A 167 22.46 15.20 44.93
CA GLU A 167 23.53 16.18 45.07
C GLU A 167 24.86 15.63 44.53
N GLY A 168 25.60 16.46 43.80
CA GLY A 168 26.86 16.08 43.14
C GLY A 168 26.69 15.30 41.81
N ALA A 169 25.47 14.92 41.41
CA ALA A 169 25.24 14.30 40.12
C ALA A 169 25.21 15.34 38.98
N THR A 170 25.81 15.01 37.84
CA THR A 170 25.74 15.85 36.63
C THR A 170 24.53 15.46 35.80
N TYR A 171 23.69 16.43 35.48
CA TYR A 171 22.52 16.25 34.63
C TYR A 171 22.76 16.87 33.26
N SER A 172 22.29 16.20 32.21
CA SER A 172 22.42 16.66 30.83
C SER A 172 21.13 17.32 30.32
N LYS A 173 21.24 18.06 29.22
CA LYS A 173 20.08 18.69 28.58
C LYS A 173 19.03 17.63 28.25
N GLY A 174 17.76 17.94 28.52
CA GLY A 174 16.66 16.99 28.31
C GLY A 174 16.39 16.07 29.51
N ALA A 175 17.27 16.04 30.52
CA ALA A 175 17.04 15.27 31.73
C ALA A 175 15.87 15.85 32.54
N PHE A 176 14.91 14.99 32.86
CA PHE A 176 13.85 15.26 33.82
C PHE A 176 14.28 14.81 35.21
N VAL A 177 14.09 15.69 36.20
CA VAL A 177 14.49 15.44 37.58
C VAL A 177 13.39 15.85 38.55
N THR A 178 13.11 15.00 39.53
CA THR A 178 12.12 15.27 40.57
C THR A 178 12.77 15.96 41.77
N ARG A 179 12.28 17.16 42.12
CA ARG A 179 12.64 17.92 43.34
C ARG A 179 11.53 18.92 43.68
N ARG A 180 10.60 18.54 44.58
CA ARG A 180 9.41 19.35 44.92
C ARG A 180 8.63 19.79 43.66
N GLY A 181 8.41 18.84 42.75
CA GLY A 181 7.98 19.07 41.37
C GLY A 181 8.89 18.41 40.35
N TYR A 182 8.50 18.50 39.07
CA TYR A 182 9.18 17.88 37.94
C TYR A 182 9.90 18.97 37.13
N TRP A 183 11.21 18.86 37.01
CA TRP A 183 12.08 19.87 36.41
C TRP A 183 12.79 19.33 35.17
N LEU A 184 12.95 20.17 34.16
CA LEU A 184 13.68 19.88 32.92
C LEU A 184 15.01 20.64 32.92
N CYS A 185 16.10 19.93 32.67
CA CYS A 185 17.41 20.54 32.41
C CYS A 185 17.49 21.10 30.98
N LEU A 186 17.81 22.39 30.85
CA LEU A 186 17.89 23.10 29.57
C LEU A 186 19.32 23.24 29.01
N THR A 187 20.33 23.04 29.86
CA THR A 187 21.76 23.20 29.55
C THR A 187 22.44 21.86 29.36
N ASP A 188 23.51 21.82 28.56
CA ASP A 188 24.20 20.57 28.20
C ASP A 188 24.70 19.77 29.39
N LYS A 189 25.22 20.45 30.43
CA LYS A 189 25.63 19.85 31.70
C LYS A 189 25.41 20.83 32.84
N THR A 190 24.84 20.36 33.96
CA THR A 190 24.76 21.14 35.20
C THR A 190 24.92 20.26 36.45
N LEU A 191 25.54 20.84 37.48
CA LEU A 191 25.62 20.32 38.85
C LEU A 191 24.71 21.10 39.81
N THR A 192 24.08 22.18 39.33
CA THR A 192 23.24 23.04 40.16
C THR A 192 21.93 22.35 40.47
N ALA A 193 21.37 22.62 41.65
CA ALA A 193 20.13 22.00 42.06
C ALA A 193 18.91 22.60 41.32
N PRO A 194 17.86 21.81 41.01
CA PRO A 194 16.64 22.32 40.37
C PRO A 194 16.04 23.50 41.13
N GLY A 195 15.74 24.58 40.40
CA GLY A 195 15.18 25.82 40.96
C GLY A 195 16.19 26.86 41.47
N THR A 196 17.50 26.60 41.42
CA THR A 196 18.52 27.58 41.86
C THR A 196 19.15 28.37 40.72
N SER A 197 18.96 27.96 39.47
CA SER A 197 19.56 28.61 38.30
C SER A 197 18.66 28.50 37.07
N SER A 198 18.96 29.28 36.04
CA SER A 198 18.28 29.24 34.74
C SER A 198 18.50 27.95 33.95
N ALA A 199 19.38 27.06 34.40
CA ALA A 199 19.59 25.74 33.82
C ALA A 199 18.36 24.83 33.94
N TRP A 200 17.43 25.16 34.83
CA TRP A 200 16.25 24.34 35.13
C TRP A 200 14.96 25.07 34.78
N ARG A 201 14.00 24.34 34.22
CA ARG A 201 12.63 24.79 34.01
C ARG A 201 11.66 23.87 34.74
N LEU A 202 10.82 24.42 35.60
CA LEU A 202 9.74 23.66 36.24
C LEU A 202 8.69 23.33 35.18
N VAL A 203 8.39 22.05 35.00
CA VAL A 203 7.40 21.56 34.01
C VAL A 203 6.09 21.18 34.71
N VAL A 204 6.18 20.47 35.83
CA VAL A 204 5.01 20.09 36.62
C VAL A 204 5.23 20.50 38.06
N LYS A 205 4.34 21.35 38.58
CA LYS A 205 4.33 21.70 39.99
C LYS A 205 3.69 20.57 40.78
N GLU A 206 4.35 20.11 41.83
CA GLU A 206 3.75 19.16 42.76
C GLU A 206 2.58 19.85 43.50
N SER A 207 1.35 19.44 43.19
CA SER A 207 0.19 19.82 43.98
C SER A 207 0.10 18.89 45.18
N LYS A 208 0.20 19.45 46.39
CA LYS A 208 -0.21 18.68 47.58
C LYS A 208 -1.71 18.38 47.45
N PRO A 209 -2.16 17.13 47.66
CA PRO A 209 -3.58 16.89 47.87
C PRO A 209 -4.02 17.71 49.09
N LYS A 210 -5.10 18.48 48.92
CA LYS A 210 -5.72 19.24 50.01
C LYS A 210 -6.37 18.31 51.01
#